data_AF-A0A8D1ETU5-F1
#
_entry.id   AF-A0A8D1ETU5-F1
#
_cell.length_a   1.000
_cell.length_b   1.000
_cell.length_c   1.000
_cell.angle_alpha   90.00
_cell.angle_beta   90.00
_cell.angle_gamma   90.00
#
_symmetry.space_group_name_H-M   'P 1'
#
loop_
_entity.id
_entity.type
_entity.pdbx_description
1 polymer ?
#
loop_
_entity_poly.entity_id
_entity_poly.type
_entity_poly.pdbx_seq_one_letter_code
_entity_poly.pdbx_strand_id
1 'polypeptide(L)'
;MERKDFETWLDNISVTFLSLTDLQKNETLDHLISLSGAVQLRHLSNNLETLLKRDFLKLLPLELSFYLLKWLDPQTLLTCCLVSKQWNKVISACTEVWQTACKNLGWQIDDSVQDALHWKKVYLKAILRMKQLEDHEAFETSSLIGHSARVYALYYKDGLLCTVFSVDYNDELDILVSGSADFTVKVWALSAGTCLNTLTGHTEWVTKVVLQKCKVKSLLHSPGDYILLSADKYEIKIWPIGREINCKCLKTLSVSEDRSICLQPRLHFDGKYIVCSSALGLYQWDFASYDILRVIKTPEIANLALLGFGDIFALLFDNRYLYIMDLRTESLISRWPLPEYRKSKRGSSFLAGEASWLNGLDGHNDTGLVFATSMPDHSIHLVLWKEHS
;
A
#
# COMPACT_ATOMS: atom_id res chain seq x y z
N MET A 1 -14.77 57.98 57.51
CA MET A 1 -14.50 56.86 58.44
C MET A 1 -13.02 56.57 58.39
N GLU A 2 -12.34 56.56 59.54
CA GLU A 2 -10.97 56.05 59.60
C GLU A 2 -10.98 54.52 59.41
N ARG A 3 -9.86 53.94 58.94
CA ARG A 3 -9.80 52.54 58.51
C ARG A 3 -10.18 51.54 59.60
N LYS A 4 -9.83 51.83 60.87
CA LYS A 4 -10.20 51.01 62.04
C LYS A 4 -11.69 51.05 62.36
N ASP A 5 -12.30 52.22 62.24
CA ASP A 5 -13.75 52.36 62.45
C ASP A 5 -14.52 51.60 61.37
N PHE A 6 -14.02 51.63 60.13
CA PHE A 6 -14.63 50.88 59.03
C PHE A 6 -14.54 49.36 59.22
N GLU A 7 -13.39 48.85 59.66
CA GLU A 7 -13.20 47.42 59.95
C GLU A 7 -14.14 46.95 61.08
N THR A 8 -14.25 47.70 62.17
CA THR A 8 -15.19 47.39 63.27
C THR A 8 -16.66 47.45 62.85
N TRP A 9 -17.03 48.37 61.96
CA TRP A 9 -18.38 48.40 61.37
C TRP A 9 -18.64 47.20 60.45
N LEU A 10 -17.65 46.83 59.62
CA LEU A 10 -17.75 45.69 58.72
C LEU A 10 -17.93 44.38 59.49
N ASP A 11 -17.18 44.20 60.58
CA ASP A 11 -17.29 43.03 61.44
C ASP A 11 -18.69 42.92 62.07
N ASN A 12 -19.24 44.03 62.56
CA ASN A 12 -20.59 44.05 63.13
C ASN A 12 -21.66 43.71 62.08
N ILE A 13 -21.51 44.18 60.84
CA ILE A 13 -22.39 43.80 59.73
C ILE A 13 -22.23 42.32 59.37
N SER A 14 -21.00 41.80 59.39
CA SER A 14 -20.76 40.39 59.07
C SER A 14 -21.42 39.45 60.08
N VAL A 15 -21.33 39.77 61.38
CA VAL A 15 -21.94 38.98 62.47
C VAL A 15 -23.47 39.03 62.38
N THR A 16 -24.03 40.22 62.16
CA THR A 16 -25.48 40.38 62.02
C THR A 16 -26.00 39.70 60.75
N PHE A 17 -25.30 39.83 59.62
CA PHE A 17 -25.66 39.16 58.37
C PHE A 17 -25.60 37.63 58.46
N LEU A 18 -24.60 37.07 59.16
CA LEU A 18 -24.49 35.62 59.37
C LEU A 18 -25.67 35.06 60.19
N SER A 19 -26.18 35.84 61.15
CA SER A 19 -27.30 35.45 62.02
C SER A 19 -28.68 35.43 61.33
N LEU A 20 -28.80 35.98 60.12
CA LEU A 20 -30.05 36.04 59.35
C LEU A 20 -30.40 34.70 58.69
N THR A 21 -31.69 34.48 58.42
CA THR A 21 -32.19 33.37 57.59
C THR A 21 -31.87 33.60 56.10
N ASP A 22 -31.85 32.54 55.29
CA ASP A 22 -31.48 32.64 53.87
C ASP A 22 -32.39 33.58 53.07
N LEU A 23 -33.68 33.66 53.41
CA LEU A 23 -34.63 34.56 52.76
C LEU A 23 -34.34 36.04 53.11
N GLN A 24 -34.03 36.31 54.38
CA GLN A 24 -33.62 37.65 54.84
C GLN A 24 -32.26 38.06 54.28
N LYS A 25 -31.33 37.11 54.08
CA LYS A 25 -30.04 37.35 53.40
C LYS A 25 -30.25 37.77 51.95
N ASN A 26 -31.19 37.15 51.24
CA ASN A 26 -31.50 37.53 49.86
C ASN A 26 -32.15 38.92 49.78
N GLU A 27 -33.13 39.22 50.64
CA GLU A 27 -33.77 40.55 50.68
C GLU A 27 -32.77 41.66 51.02
N THR A 28 -31.84 41.40 51.94
CA THR A 28 -30.78 42.37 52.29
C THR A 28 -29.78 42.57 51.14
N LEU A 29 -29.42 41.51 50.40
CA LEU A 29 -28.60 41.64 49.20
C LEU A 29 -29.31 42.42 48.09
N ASP A 30 -30.59 42.14 47.84
CA ASP A 30 -31.39 42.87 46.85
C ASP A 30 -31.48 44.36 47.19
N HIS A 31 -31.66 44.67 48.49
CA HIS A 31 -31.66 46.04 48.96
C HIS A 31 -30.29 46.72 48.77
N LEU A 32 -29.18 46.06 49.12
CA LEU A 32 -27.83 46.59 48.91
C LEU A 32 -27.48 46.77 47.43
N ILE A 33 -27.96 45.87 46.55
CA ILE A 33 -27.80 45.99 45.09
C ILE A 33 -28.60 47.20 44.58
N SER A 34 -29.81 47.43 45.09
CA SER A 34 -30.64 48.58 44.71
C SER A 34 -30.02 49.94 45.09
N LEU A 35 -29.24 49.96 46.17
CA LEU A 35 -28.52 51.15 46.66
C LEU A 35 -27.15 51.33 45.98
N SER A 36 -26.68 50.34 45.22
CA SER A 36 -25.35 50.33 44.61
C SER A 36 -25.33 51.06 43.26
N GLY A 37 -24.28 51.86 43.04
CA GLY A 37 -24.03 52.53 41.77
C GLY A 37 -23.33 51.64 40.74
N ALA A 38 -23.14 52.16 39.51
CA ALA A 38 -22.56 51.41 38.40
C ALA A 38 -21.16 50.81 38.68
N VAL A 39 -20.35 51.47 39.52
CA VAL A 39 -19.01 50.99 39.90
C VAL A 39 -19.10 49.77 40.81
N GLN A 40 -19.99 49.80 41.81
CA GLN A 40 -20.20 48.71 42.75
C GLN A 40 -20.85 47.51 42.07
N LEU A 41 -21.83 47.75 41.18
CA LEU A 41 -22.45 46.69 40.39
C LEU A 41 -21.45 46.01 39.45
N ARG A 42 -20.53 46.76 38.83
CA ARG A 42 -19.45 46.19 38.01
C ARG A 42 -18.47 45.37 38.85
N HIS A 43 -18.11 45.84 40.03
CA HIS A 43 -17.25 45.10 40.96
C HIS A 43 -17.91 43.78 41.43
N LEU A 44 -19.19 43.84 41.79
CA LEU A 44 -19.98 42.67 42.19
C LEU A 44 -20.14 41.68 41.03
N SER A 45 -20.46 42.15 39.83
CA SER A 45 -20.60 41.31 38.63
C SER A 45 -19.30 40.58 38.29
N ASN A 46 -18.15 41.25 38.31
CA ASN A 46 -16.87 40.62 38.03
C ASN A 46 -16.54 39.52 39.06
N ASN A 47 -16.74 39.81 40.34
CA ASN A 47 -16.44 38.85 41.40
C ASN A 47 -17.43 37.68 41.42
N LEU A 48 -18.72 37.93 41.19
CA LEU A 48 -19.72 36.87 41.06
C LEU A 48 -19.45 36.00 39.83
N GLU A 49 -19.06 36.58 38.70
CA GLU A 49 -18.72 35.81 37.51
C GLU A 49 -17.54 34.86 37.77
N THR A 50 -16.51 35.30 38.51
CA THR A 50 -15.39 34.43 38.92
C THR A 50 -15.79 33.32 39.91
N LEU A 51 -16.82 33.56 40.73
CA LEU A 51 -17.31 32.59 41.73
C LEU A 51 -18.28 31.57 41.12
N LEU A 52 -19.11 32.01 40.15
CA LEU A 52 -20.15 31.23 39.50
C LEU A 52 -19.64 30.44 38.29
N LYS A 53 -18.82 31.05 37.43
CA LYS A 53 -18.24 30.38 36.25
C LYS A 53 -16.88 29.82 36.62
N ARG A 54 -16.86 28.56 37.04
CA ARG A 54 -15.63 27.84 37.36
C ARG A 54 -15.10 27.14 36.12
N ASP A 55 -13.89 27.53 35.69
CA ASP A 55 -13.14 26.77 34.70
C ASP A 55 -12.50 25.56 35.39
N PHE A 56 -13.15 24.41 35.29
CA PHE A 56 -12.71 23.19 35.98
C PHE A 56 -11.34 22.71 35.50
N LEU A 57 -10.97 22.89 34.22
CA LEU A 57 -9.63 22.49 33.75
C LEU A 57 -8.52 23.42 34.27
N LYS A 58 -8.87 24.63 34.71
CA LYS A 58 -7.93 25.54 35.37
C LYS A 58 -7.79 25.26 36.87
N LEU A 59 -8.85 24.72 37.49
CA LEU A 59 -8.95 24.55 38.94
C LEU A 59 -8.63 23.12 39.42
N LEU A 60 -8.81 22.12 38.56
CA LEU A 60 -8.54 20.72 38.89
C LEU A 60 -7.05 20.38 38.70
N PRO A 61 -6.52 19.44 39.50
CA PRO A 61 -5.27 18.73 39.20
C PRO A 61 -5.29 18.13 37.79
N LEU A 62 -4.10 17.98 37.18
CA LEU A 62 -3.97 17.49 35.81
C LEU A 62 -4.50 16.06 35.66
N GLU A 63 -4.37 15.23 36.68
CA GLU A 63 -4.80 13.84 36.70
C GLU A 63 -6.34 13.73 36.62
N LEU A 64 -7.05 14.56 37.40
CA LEU A 64 -8.52 14.62 37.35
C LEU A 64 -9.01 15.23 36.04
N SER A 65 -8.27 16.23 35.54
CA SER A 65 -8.54 16.82 34.23
C SER A 65 -8.43 15.76 33.13
N PHE A 66 -7.37 14.95 33.12
CA PHE A 66 -7.17 13.86 32.16
C PHE A 66 -8.21 12.76 32.29
N TYR A 67 -8.58 12.40 33.53
CA TYR A 67 -9.65 11.43 33.77
C TYR A 67 -10.98 11.87 33.15
N LEU A 68 -11.36 13.15 33.29
CA LEU A 68 -12.58 13.68 32.69
C LEU A 68 -12.50 13.70 31.16
N LEU A 69 -11.36 14.13 30.61
CA LEU A 69 -11.15 14.22 29.16
C LEU A 69 -11.20 12.86 28.46
N LYS A 70 -10.88 11.76 29.17
CA LYS A 70 -10.98 10.38 28.65
C LYS A 70 -12.39 9.98 28.22
N TRP A 71 -13.42 10.56 28.83
CA TRP A 71 -14.82 10.22 28.56
C TRP A 71 -15.44 11.03 27.42
N LEU A 72 -14.72 12.02 26.89
CA LEU A 72 -15.20 12.85 25.81
C LEU A 72 -14.93 12.20 24.46
N ASP A 73 -15.84 12.41 23.52
CA ASP A 73 -15.63 12.01 22.14
C ASP A 73 -14.57 12.91 21.47
N PRO A 74 -13.83 12.39 20.48
CA PRO A 74 -12.77 13.15 19.82
C PRO A 74 -13.21 14.46 19.17
N GLN A 75 -14.46 14.55 18.69
CA GLN A 75 -14.99 15.76 18.08
C GLN A 75 -15.20 16.84 19.14
N THR A 76 -15.77 16.48 20.29
CA THR A 76 -15.88 17.37 21.43
C THR A 76 -14.51 17.75 22.00
N LEU A 77 -13.52 16.86 22.01
CA LEU A 77 -12.16 17.21 22.42
C LEU A 77 -11.54 18.30 21.53
N LEU A 78 -11.81 18.28 20.22
CA LEU A 78 -11.38 19.34 19.30
C LEU A 78 -12.10 20.66 19.56
N THR A 79 -13.41 20.65 19.84
CA THR A 79 -14.13 21.88 20.21
C THR A 79 -13.64 22.44 21.55
N CYS A 80 -13.37 21.57 22.53
CA CYS A 80 -12.75 21.92 23.81
C CYS A 80 -11.37 22.58 23.62
N CYS A 81 -10.57 22.16 22.64
CA CYS A 81 -9.29 22.82 22.31
C CYS A 81 -9.46 24.27 21.82
N LEU A 82 -10.63 24.65 21.32
CA LEU A 82 -10.91 26.01 20.83
C LEU A 82 -11.39 26.97 21.94
N VAL A 83 -11.75 26.45 23.12
CA VAL A 83 -12.30 27.24 24.24
C VAL A 83 -11.26 28.20 24.81
N SER A 84 -10.02 27.74 25.02
CA SER A 84 -8.92 28.61 25.48
C SER A 84 -7.54 28.02 25.18
N LYS A 85 -6.49 28.87 25.23
CA LYS A 85 -5.09 28.41 25.10
C LYS A 85 -4.71 27.39 26.18
N GLN A 86 -5.24 27.55 27.40
CA GLN A 86 -4.98 26.64 28.51
C GLN A 86 -5.65 25.29 28.28
N TRP A 87 -6.91 25.28 27.84
CA TRP A 87 -7.62 24.06 27.46
C TRP A 87 -6.89 23.30 26.36
N ASN A 88 -6.47 24.00 25.30
CA ASN A 88 -5.69 23.38 24.23
C ASN A 88 -4.39 22.76 24.75
N LYS A 89 -3.68 23.43 25.66
CA LYS A 89 -2.43 22.92 26.24
C LYS A 89 -2.66 21.65 27.06
N VAL A 90 -3.68 21.62 27.92
CA VAL A 90 -4.00 20.46 28.77
C VAL A 90 -4.45 19.28 27.91
N ILE A 91 -5.38 19.50 26.98
CA ILE A 91 -5.91 18.42 26.11
C ILE A 91 -4.83 17.88 25.17
N SER A 92 -3.98 18.76 24.62
CA SER A 92 -2.89 18.33 23.73
C SER A 92 -1.77 17.58 24.45
N ALA A 93 -1.65 17.72 25.77
CA ALA A 93 -0.66 17.04 26.58
C ALA A 93 -1.11 15.64 27.05
N CYS A 94 -2.38 15.27 26.82
CA CYS A 94 -2.93 14.00 27.28
C CYS A 94 -2.77 12.89 26.23
N THR A 95 -1.71 12.10 26.34
CA THR A 95 -1.40 11.01 25.40
C THR A 95 -2.51 9.95 25.34
N GLU A 96 -3.01 9.51 26.51
CA GLU A 96 -4.02 8.46 26.61
C GLU A 96 -5.32 8.80 25.86
N VAL A 97 -5.73 10.08 25.90
CA VAL A 97 -6.93 10.55 25.23
C VAL A 97 -6.78 10.45 23.71
N TRP A 98 -5.66 10.91 23.15
CA TRP A 98 -5.42 10.84 21.70
C TRP A 98 -5.14 9.42 21.22
N GLN A 99 -4.51 8.58 22.04
CA GLN A 99 -4.38 7.15 21.76
C GLN A 99 -5.75 6.46 21.76
N THR A 100 -6.61 6.74 22.73
CA THR A 100 -7.97 6.18 22.75
C THR A 100 -8.76 6.64 21.53
N ALA A 101 -8.63 7.90 21.13
CA ALA A 101 -9.24 8.43 19.91
C ALA A 101 -8.75 7.71 18.63
N CYS A 102 -7.46 7.42 18.52
CA CYS A 102 -6.91 6.63 17.41
C CYS A 102 -7.34 5.14 17.46
N LYS A 103 -7.40 4.52 18.65
CA LYS A 103 -7.93 3.15 18.84
C LYS A 103 -9.39 3.04 18.40
N ASN A 104 -10.20 4.06 18.69
CA ASN A 104 -11.60 4.12 18.24
C ASN A 104 -11.73 4.23 16.72
N LEU A 105 -10.72 4.74 16.01
CA LEU A 105 -10.64 4.70 14.54
C LEU A 105 -10.13 3.34 14.01
N GLY A 106 -9.86 2.36 14.88
CA GLY A 106 -9.38 1.03 14.52
C GLY A 106 -7.86 0.89 14.42
N TRP A 107 -7.09 1.89 14.87
CA TRP A 107 -5.63 1.87 14.72
C TRP A 107 -4.97 1.02 15.82
N GLN A 108 -3.98 0.21 15.44
CA GLN A 108 -3.07 -0.43 16.40
C GLN A 108 -2.04 0.59 16.85
N ILE A 109 -1.93 0.78 18.15
CA ILE A 109 -1.08 1.81 18.76
C ILE A 109 0.13 1.13 19.35
N ASP A 110 1.30 1.68 19.04
CA ASP A 110 2.53 1.37 19.75
C ASP A 110 2.55 2.16 21.07
N ASP A 111 2.43 1.44 22.18
CA ASP A 111 2.45 2.03 23.53
C ASP A 111 3.85 2.59 23.90
N SER A 112 4.88 2.37 23.06
CA SER A 112 6.23 2.92 23.26
C SER A 112 6.32 4.44 23.04
N VAL A 113 5.41 5.03 22.25
CA VAL A 113 5.44 6.45 21.88
C VAL A 113 4.59 7.28 22.84
N GLN A 114 5.23 7.92 23.82
CA GLN A 114 4.55 8.74 24.82
C GLN A 114 4.33 10.22 24.44
N ASP A 115 4.58 10.61 23.18
CA ASP A 115 4.38 12.00 22.74
C ASP A 115 2.90 12.28 22.39
N ALA A 116 2.20 12.96 23.30
CA ALA A 116 0.81 13.37 23.11
C ALA A 116 0.60 14.26 21.87
N LEU A 117 1.58 15.11 21.54
CA LEU A 117 1.49 16.04 20.42
C LEU A 117 1.57 15.29 19.07
N HIS A 118 2.32 14.19 19.04
CA HIS A 118 2.39 13.28 17.91
C HIS A 118 1.01 12.65 17.63
N TRP A 119 0.39 12.04 18.64
CA TRP A 119 -0.90 11.35 18.49
C TRP A 119 -2.03 12.29 18.08
N LYS A 120 -2.07 13.53 18.61
CA LYS A 120 -3.01 14.56 18.16
C LYS A 120 -2.82 14.90 16.67
N LYS A 121 -1.57 15.09 16.22
CA LYS A 121 -1.27 15.38 14.80
C LYS A 121 -1.66 14.23 13.89
N VAL A 122 -1.39 13.00 14.31
CA VAL A 122 -1.75 11.78 13.59
C VAL A 122 -3.26 11.67 13.44
N TYR A 123 -4.01 11.85 14.53
CA TYR A 123 -5.46 11.86 14.53
C TYR A 123 -6.03 12.94 13.59
N LEU A 124 -5.52 14.16 13.65
CA LEU A 124 -5.94 15.25 12.75
C LEU A 124 -5.67 14.95 11.28
N LYS A 125 -4.50 14.39 10.95
CA LYS A 125 -4.19 13.96 9.59
C LYS A 125 -5.15 12.88 9.11
N ALA A 126 -5.48 11.92 9.98
CA ALA A 126 -6.42 10.85 9.66
C ALA A 126 -7.81 11.41 9.35
N ILE A 127 -8.35 12.29 10.18
CA ILE A 127 -9.66 12.93 9.95
C ILE A 127 -9.68 13.77 8.67
N LEU A 128 -8.61 14.53 8.40
CA LEU A 128 -8.45 15.25 7.14
C LEU A 128 -8.46 14.28 5.95
N ARG A 129 -7.75 13.16 6.05
CA ARG A 129 -7.70 12.15 4.99
C ARG A 129 -9.03 11.46 4.78
N MET A 130 -9.79 11.19 5.84
CA MET A 130 -11.14 10.63 5.77
C MET A 130 -12.11 11.59 5.05
N LYS A 131 -12.03 12.89 5.33
CA LYS A 131 -12.79 13.89 4.56
C LYS A 131 -12.38 13.94 3.09
N GLN A 132 -11.08 13.95 2.81
CA GLN A 132 -10.58 13.90 1.43
C GLN A 132 -11.06 12.62 0.71
N LEU A 133 -11.23 11.50 1.42
CA LEU A 133 -11.77 10.27 0.84
C LEU A 133 -13.26 10.41 0.49
N GLU A 134 -14.05 11.04 1.37
CA GLU A 134 -15.47 11.35 1.13
C GLU A 134 -15.64 12.32 -0.04
N ASP A 135 -14.78 13.34 -0.14
CA ASP A 135 -14.82 14.36 -1.19
C ASP A 135 -14.15 13.92 -2.49
N HIS A 136 -13.66 12.67 -2.57
CA HIS A 136 -12.86 12.12 -3.68
C HIS A 136 -11.55 12.89 -4.02
N GLU A 137 -11.13 13.83 -3.18
CA GLU A 137 -9.90 14.61 -3.32
C GLU A 137 -8.67 13.89 -2.72
N ALA A 138 -8.86 12.73 -2.08
CA ALA A 138 -7.76 11.97 -1.49
C ALA A 138 -6.79 11.41 -2.54
N PHE A 139 -7.28 11.20 -3.77
CA PHE A 139 -6.54 10.54 -4.83
C PHE A 139 -6.24 11.53 -5.95
N GLU A 140 -4.96 11.66 -6.30
CA GLU A 140 -4.55 12.30 -7.54
C GLU A 140 -4.53 11.24 -8.64
N THR A 141 -5.23 11.50 -9.75
CA THR A 141 -5.28 10.58 -10.89
C THR A 141 -4.47 11.16 -12.04
N SER A 142 -3.41 10.46 -12.44
CA SER A 142 -2.63 10.80 -13.62
C SER A 142 -2.80 9.73 -14.68
N SER A 143 -2.95 10.17 -15.94
CA SER A 143 -3.04 9.27 -17.10
C SER A 143 -1.77 9.37 -17.92
N LEU A 144 -1.03 8.26 -18.03
CA LEU A 144 0.17 8.19 -18.86
C LEU A 144 -0.22 7.93 -20.32
N ILE A 145 -0.15 8.97 -21.14
CA ILE A 145 -0.50 8.91 -22.56
C ILE A 145 0.80 8.89 -23.38
N GLY A 146 0.90 7.95 -24.32
CA GLY A 146 2.00 7.99 -25.28
C GLY A 146 2.17 6.74 -26.16
N HIS A 147 1.57 5.60 -25.80
CA HIS A 147 1.43 4.50 -26.75
C HIS A 147 0.38 4.81 -27.81
N SER A 148 0.66 4.43 -29.06
CA SER A 148 -0.26 4.65 -30.20
C SER A 148 -1.23 3.49 -30.41
N ALA A 149 -1.05 2.40 -29.67
CA ALA A 149 -1.89 1.21 -29.71
C ALA A 149 -2.14 0.67 -28.29
N ARG A 150 -2.90 -0.42 -28.20
CA ARG A 150 -3.24 -1.07 -26.94
C ARG A 150 -1.97 -1.54 -26.21
N VAL A 151 -1.88 -1.17 -24.93
CA VAL A 151 -0.86 -1.68 -24.01
C VAL A 151 -1.22 -3.11 -23.61
N TYR A 152 -0.29 -4.04 -23.81
CA TYR A 152 -0.49 -5.47 -23.55
C TYR A 152 0.24 -5.97 -22.31
N ALA A 153 1.32 -5.29 -21.92
CA ALA A 153 2.10 -5.67 -20.76
C ALA A 153 2.48 -4.41 -19.98
N LEU A 154 2.32 -4.44 -18.66
CA LEU A 154 2.84 -3.44 -17.73
C LEU A 154 3.62 -4.16 -16.64
N TYR A 155 4.73 -3.57 -16.22
CA TYR A 155 5.55 -4.08 -15.13
C TYR A 155 5.95 -2.94 -14.19
N TYR A 156 5.76 -3.17 -12.90
CA TYR A 156 6.16 -2.31 -11.79
C TYR A 156 6.89 -3.13 -10.71
N LYS A 157 7.91 -2.56 -10.05
CA LYS A 157 8.79 -3.27 -9.09
C LYS A 157 8.64 -2.74 -7.65
N ASP A 158 8.66 -3.69 -6.70
CA ASP A 158 8.62 -3.56 -5.23
C ASP A 158 7.30 -2.99 -4.65
N GLY A 159 6.18 -3.51 -5.17
CA GLY A 159 4.82 -3.18 -4.68
C GLY A 159 3.64 -3.77 -5.46
N LEU A 160 3.90 -4.29 -6.67
CA LEU A 160 3.10 -5.21 -7.49
C LEU A 160 1.85 -4.69 -8.24
N LEU A 161 2.04 -4.52 -9.55
CA LEU A 161 1.05 -4.98 -10.53
C LEU A 161 1.70 -5.63 -11.74
N CYS A 162 1.47 -6.93 -11.89
CA CYS A 162 1.59 -7.67 -13.14
C CYS A 162 0.20 -7.69 -13.79
N THR A 163 0.03 -7.24 -15.02
CA THR A 163 -1.29 -7.34 -15.70
C THR A 163 -1.69 -8.81 -15.80
N VAL A 164 -2.78 -9.30 -15.20
CA VAL A 164 -4.20 -8.95 -15.46
C VAL A 164 -5.04 -9.00 -14.17
N PHE A 165 -5.97 -8.03 -14.00
CA PHE A 165 -7.15 -7.96 -13.08
C PHE A 165 -7.07 -7.45 -11.62
N SER A 166 -5.93 -7.09 -11.00
CA SER A 166 -5.99 -6.35 -9.70
C SER A 166 -4.71 -5.59 -9.36
N VAL A 167 -4.84 -4.52 -8.56
CA VAL A 167 -3.82 -3.49 -8.23
C VAL A 167 -3.26 -3.65 -6.81
N ASP A 168 -1.94 -3.53 -6.63
CA ASP A 168 -1.30 -3.15 -5.35
C ASP A 168 0.01 -2.33 -5.55
N TYR A 169 0.53 -1.65 -4.51
CA TYR A 169 1.58 -0.61 -4.60
C TYR A 169 2.73 -0.71 -3.54
N ASN A 170 3.90 -0.11 -3.83
CA ASN A 170 4.99 0.33 -2.92
C ASN A 170 6.23 0.84 -3.72
N ASP A 171 7.04 1.76 -3.15
CA ASP A 171 7.76 2.88 -3.82
C ASP A 171 9.31 2.77 -3.92
N GLU A 172 9.92 1.60 -4.05
CA GLU A 172 11.40 1.56 -4.04
C GLU A 172 12.05 2.02 -5.36
N LEU A 173 11.30 2.11 -6.48
CA LEU A 173 11.77 2.59 -7.77
C LEU A 173 10.69 3.38 -8.53
N ASP A 174 10.97 4.63 -8.85
CA ASP A 174 10.08 5.57 -9.56
C ASP A 174 9.92 5.27 -11.07
N ILE A 175 9.85 3.99 -11.45
CA ILE A 175 9.90 3.52 -12.84
C ILE A 175 8.77 2.54 -13.14
N LEU A 176 8.03 2.82 -14.23
CA LEU A 176 7.06 1.92 -14.84
C LEU A 176 7.51 1.52 -16.25
N VAL A 177 7.32 0.26 -16.63
CA VAL A 177 7.61 -0.21 -18.00
C VAL A 177 6.35 -0.77 -18.66
N SER A 178 6.13 -0.41 -19.92
CA SER A 178 4.96 -0.85 -20.69
C SER A 178 5.35 -1.38 -22.07
N GLY A 179 4.78 -2.52 -22.47
CA GLY A 179 4.87 -3.11 -23.81
C GLY A 179 3.53 -3.02 -24.55
N SER A 180 3.58 -2.65 -25.83
CA SER A 180 2.38 -2.32 -26.61
C SER A 180 2.32 -3.04 -27.97
N ALA A 181 1.13 -3.06 -28.57
CA ALA A 181 0.94 -3.49 -29.96
C ALA A 181 1.51 -2.51 -31.00
N ASP A 182 2.00 -1.35 -30.58
CA ASP A 182 2.73 -0.42 -31.45
C ASP A 182 4.18 -0.84 -31.69
N PHE A 183 4.56 -2.05 -31.24
CA PHE A 183 5.90 -2.64 -31.37
C PHE A 183 6.97 -1.92 -30.54
N THR A 184 6.56 -1.07 -29.59
CA THR A 184 7.49 -0.34 -28.71
C THR A 184 7.34 -0.76 -27.26
N VAL A 185 8.42 -0.54 -26.52
CA VAL A 185 8.43 -0.58 -25.06
C VAL A 185 8.72 0.81 -24.54
N LYS A 186 7.90 1.32 -23.61
CA LYS A 186 8.11 2.63 -22.99
C LYS A 186 8.47 2.48 -21.52
N VAL A 187 9.38 3.34 -21.10
CA VAL A 187 9.79 3.50 -19.70
C VAL A 187 9.29 4.85 -19.23
N TRP A 188 8.65 4.89 -18.07
CA TRP A 188 7.98 6.07 -17.52
C TRP A 188 8.54 6.41 -16.14
N ALA A 189 8.69 7.70 -15.86
CA ALA A 189 8.87 8.20 -14.51
C ALA A 189 7.49 8.36 -13.87
N LEU A 190 7.23 7.70 -12.74
CA LEU A 190 5.92 7.74 -12.10
C LEU A 190 5.66 9.12 -11.46
N SER A 191 6.63 9.66 -10.73
CA SER A 191 6.54 10.96 -10.06
C SER A 191 6.29 12.12 -11.02
N ALA A 192 6.89 12.08 -12.21
CA ALA A 192 6.75 13.11 -13.21
C ALA A 192 5.62 12.82 -14.21
N GLY A 193 5.11 11.59 -14.26
CA GLY A 193 4.16 11.13 -15.27
C GLY A 193 4.67 11.23 -16.72
N THR A 194 5.99 11.29 -16.92
CA THR A 194 6.62 11.50 -18.22
C THR A 194 7.24 10.24 -18.78
N CYS A 195 7.21 10.09 -20.11
CA CYS A 195 7.93 9.03 -20.79
C CYS A 195 9.43 9.36 -20.78
N LEU A 196 10.21 8.56 -20.07
CA LEU A 196 11.67 8.69 -20.00
C LEU A 196 12.32 8.17 -21.28
N ASN A 197 11.85 7.03 -21.78
CA ASN A 197 12.46 6.39 -22.94
C ASN A 197 11.45 5.59 -23.76
N THR A 198 11.67 5.53 -25.07
CA THR A 198 10.92 4.69 -26.01
C THR A 198 11.89 3.74 -26.72
N LEU A 199 11.82 2.47 -26.37
CA LEU A 199 12.64 1.40 -26.92
C LEU A 199 11.97 0.87 -28.18
N THR A 200 12.61 1.13 -29.31
CA THR A 200 12.17 0.69 -30.64
C THR A 200 13.06 -0.44 -31.14
N GLY A 201 12.48 -1.43 -31.81
CA GLY A 201 13.26 -2.49 -32.47
C GLY A 201 12.51 -3.81 -32.61
N HIS A 202 11.42 -4.03 -31.88
CA HIS A 202 10.56 -5.18 -32.09
C HIS A 202 9.85 -5.08 -33.44
N THR A 203 9.61 -6.24 -34.03
CA THR A 203 8.90 -6.35 -35.33
C THR A 203 7.44 -6.78 -35.17
N GLU A 204 7.04 -7.14 -33.95
CA GLU A 204 5.70 -7.63 -33.59
C GLU A 204 5.26 -7.09 -32.22
N TRP A 205 3.99 -7.35 -31.85
CA TRP A 205 3.43 -6.89 -30.58
C TRP A 205 4.27 -7.35 -29.39
N VAL A 206 4.60 -6.42 -28.50
CA VAL A 206 5.30 -6.76 -27.25
C VAL A 206 4.29 -7.42 -26.32
N THR A 207 4.46 -8.72 -26.11
CA THR A 207 3.50 -9.53 -25.34
C THR A 207 3.87 -9.63 -23.86
N LYS A 208 5.15 -9.46 -23.51
CA LYS A 208 5.62 -9.50 -22.13
C LYS A 208 6.83 -8.60 -21.92
N VAL A 209 6.85 -7.97 -20.74
CA VAL A 209 8.01 -7.21 -20.23
C VAL A 209 8.36 -7.71 -18.84
N VAL A 210 9.65 -7.83 -18.55
CA VAL A 210 10.17 -8.23 -17.24
C VAL A 210 11.35 -7.34 -16.91
N LEU A 211 11.27 -6.56 -15.84
CA LEU A 211 12.39 -5.77 -15.34
C LEU A 211 12.94 -6.43 -14.08
N GLN A 212 14.22 -6.75 -14.07
CA GLN A 212 14.84 -7.41 -12.92
C GLN A 212 16.25 -6.88 -12.69
N LYS A 213 16.66 -6.92 -11.42
CA LYS A 213 18.02 -6.57 -11.02
C LYS A 213 18.94 -7.75 -11.33
N CYS A 214 20.01 -7.49 -12.05
CA CYS A 214 21.02 -8.46 -12.42
C CYS A 214 21.71 -9.01 -11.16
N LYS A 215 21.68 -10.33 -10.98
CA LYS A 215 22.39 -11.04 -9.90
C LYS A 215 23.71 -11.65 -10.36
N VAL A 216 23.88 -11.85 -11.66
CA VAL A 216 25.00 -12.58 -12.26
C VAL A 216 25.91 -11.61 -13.00
N LYS A 217 27.22 -11.79 -12.89
CA LYS A 217 28.18 -11.00 -13.67
C LYS A 217 28.24 -11.58 -15.09
N SER A 218 27.93 -10.76 -16.10
CA SER A 218 28.10 -11.08 -17.52
C SER A 218 29.16 -10.17 -18.13
N LEU A 219 29.59 -10.48 -19.35
CA LEU A 219 30.44 -9.61 -20.18
C LEU A 219 29.80 -8.23 -20.42
N LEU A 220 28.46 -8.17 -20.46
CA LEU A 220 27.73 -6.93 -20.74
C LEU A 220 27.21 -6.22 -19.47
N HIS A 221 27.05 -6.91 -18.34
CA HIS A 221 26.34 -6.39 -17.16
C HIS A 221 27.04 -6.69 -15.84
N SER A 222 26.96 -5.73 -14.92
CA SER A 222 27.47 -5.89 -13.56
C SER A 222 26.35 -6.32 -12.59
N PRO A 223 26.69 -7.10 -11.54
CA PRO A 223 25.74 -7.40 -10.48
C PRO A 223 25.27 -6.07 -9.83
N GLY A 224 23.97 -5.78 -9.91
CA GLY A 224 23.41 -4.52 -9.46
C GLY A 224 22.67 -3.71 -10.53
N ASP A 225 22.99 -3.91 -11.80
CA ASP A 225 22.34 -3.22 -12.92
C ASP A 225 20.90 -3.72 -13.12
N TYR A 226 20.02 -2.83 -13.59
CA TYR A 226 18.66 -3.21 -13.96
C TYR A 226 18.61 -3.60 -15.42
N ILE A 227 17.93 -4.70 -15.70
CA ILE A 227 17.82 -5.25 -17.04
C ILE A 227 16.35 -5.48 -17.34
N LEU A 228 15.93 -5.01 -18.50
CA LEU A 228 14.61 -5.23 -19.04
C LEU A 228 14.67 -6.27 -20.14
N LEU A 229 13.82 -7.28 -20.01
CA LEU A 229 13.52 -8.25 -21.04
C LEU A 229 12.18 -7.89 -21.65
N SER A 230 12.12 -7.80 -22.98
CA SER A 230 10.86 -7.67 -23.70
C SER A 230 10.74 -8.79 -24.72
N ALA A 231 9.58 -9.42 -24.77
CA ALA A 231 9.32 -10.56 -25.65
C ALA A 231 8.19 -10.23 -26.62
N ASP A 232 8.47 -10.45 -27.90
CA ASP A 232 7.44 -10.53 -28.93
C ASP A 232 7.20 -12.00 -29.33
N LYS A 233 6.52 -12.21 -30.46
CA LYS A 233 6.18 -13.54 -30.96
C LYS A 233 7.38 -14.38 -31.43
N TYR A 234 8.52 -13.77 -31.77
CA TYR A 234 9.66 -14.44 -32.40
C TYR A 234 10.98 -14.21 -31.67
N GLU A 235 11.11 -13.10 -30.96
CA GLU A 235 12.35 -12.66 -30.34
C GLU A 235 12.14 -12.12 -28.91
N ILE A 236 13.17 -12.32 -28.10
CA ILE A 236 13.31 -11.71 -26.78
C ILE A 236 14.47 -10.72 -26.87
N LYS A 237 14.20 -9.45 -26.57
CA LYS A 237 15.21 -8.40 -26.54
C LYS A 237 15.59 -8.05 -25.12
N ILE A 238 16.88 -7.81 -24.93
CA ILE A 238 17.49 -7.45 -23.65
C ILE A 238 17.95 -6.00 -23.70
N TRP A 239 17.54 -5.22 -22.71
CA TRP A 239 17.77 -3.78 -22.63
C TRP A 239 18.44 -3.44 -21.29
N PRO A 240 19.50 -2.62 -21.31
CA PRO A 240 20.10 -2.10 -20.09
C PRO A 240 19.23 -0.96 -19.60
N ILE A 241 18.82 -0.99 -18.35
CA ILE A 241 18.17 0.16 -17.70
C ILE A 241 19.17 0.74 -16.71
N GLY A 242 19.83 1.79 -17.16
CA GLY A 242 20.67 2.65 -16.36
C GLY A 242 20.11 4.07 -16.33
N ARG A 243 20.90 5.02 -15.84
CA ARG A 243 20.56 6.45 -15.85
C ARG A 243 20.62 7.08 -17.25
N GLU A 244 20.99 6.31 -18.27
CA GLU A 244 21.14 6.80 -19.63
C GLU A 244 19.80 6.82 -20.39
N ILE A 245 19.57 7.89 -21.13
CA ILE A 245 18.31 8.17 -21.84
C ILE A 245 18.17 7.32 -23.11
N ASN A 246 19.27 6.77 -23.65
CA ASN A 246 19.28 6.00 -24.91
C ASN A 246 19.72 4.56 -24.69
N CYS A 247 18.85 3.75 -24.10
CA CYS A 247 19.04 2.31 -24.00
C CYS A 247 18.98 1.65 -25.39
N LYS A 248 20.13 1.24 -25.93
CA LYS A 248 20.17 0.36 -27.12
C LYS A 248 19.93 -1.09 -26.71
N CYS A 249 19.30 -1.87 -27.60
CA CYS A 249 19.17 -3.31 -27.41
C CYS A 249 20.56 -3.95 -27.36
N LEU A 250 20.83 -4.69 -26.29
CA LEU A 250 22.11 -5.36 -26.06
C LEU A 250 22.21 -6.65 -26.86
N LYS A 251 21.13 -7.43 -26.77
CA LYS A 251 21.05 -8.75 -27.38
C LYS A 251 19.60 -9.04 -27.76
N THR A 252 19.46 -9.65 -28.92
CA THR A 252 18.22 -10.24 -29.40
C THR A 252 18.40 -11.75 -29.36
N LEU A 253 17.52 -12.45 -28.64
CA LEU A 253 17.46 -13.90 -28.55
C LEU A 253 16.32 -14.40 -29.43
N SER A 254 16.62 -15.36 -30.29
CA SER A 254 15.63 -16.04 -31.13
C SER A 254 15.84 -17.55 -31.02
N VAL A 255 14.74 -18.30 -31.10
CA VAL A 255 14.78 -19.77 -31.06
C VAL A 255 15.24 -20.37 -32.38
N SER A 256 14.82 -19.77 -33.49
CA SER A 256 15.18 -20.17 -34.85
C SER A 256 15.15 -18.95 -35.75
N GLU A 257 15.90 -18.99 -36.85
CA GLU A 257 15.75 -18.02 -37.94
C GLU A 257 14.41 -18.20 -38.68
N ASP A 258 13.81 -19.40 -38.56
CA ASP A 258 12.50 -19.71 -39.12
C ASP A 258 11.38 -19.04 -38.32
N ARG A 259 10.74 -18.03 -38.93
CA ARG A 259 9.56 -17.33 -38.38
C ARG A 259 8.28 -18.18 -38.30
N SER A 260 8.35 -19.48 -38.61
CA SER A 260 7.27 -20.42 -38.35
C SER A 260 7.17 -20.82 -36.87
N ILE A 261 8.29 -20.73 -36.15
CA ILE A 261 8.40 -21.10 -34.75
C ILE A 261 8.15 -19.87 -33.89
N CYS A 262 7.10 -19.92 -33.09
CA CYS A 262 6.64 -18.79 -32.28
C CYS A 262 6.92 -19.04 -30.80
N LEU A 263 7.39 -18.01 -30.12
CA LEU A 263 7.47 -17.95 -28.67
C LEU A 263 6.07 -17.78 -28.06
N GLN A 264 5.83 -18.50 -26.98
CA GLN A 264 4.64 -18.31 -26.17
C GLN A 264 4.81 -17.08 -25.27
N PRO A 265 3.71 -16.38 -24.94
CA PRO A 265 3.78 -15.08 -24.26
C PRO A 265 4.34 -15.15 -22.83
N ARG A 266 4.51 -16.35 -22.25
CA ARG A 266 5.00 -16.50 -20.87
C ARG A 266 6.51 -16.76 -20.86
N LEU A 267 7.23 -15.74 -20.46
CA LEU A 267 8.68 -15.72 -20.19
C LEU A 267 8.95 -15.90 -18.69
N HIS A 268 9.89 -16.76 -18.31
CA HIS A 268 10.42 -16.83 -16.96
C HIS A 268 11.86 -16.29 -16.93
N PHE A 269 12.18 -15.50 -15.91
CA PHE A 269 13.53 -15.01 -15.67
C PHE A 269 13.79 -15.01 -14.16
N ASP A 270 14.81 -15.76 -13.73
CA ASP A 270 15.22 -15.87 -12.31
C ASP A 270 16.49 -15.06 -12.00
N GLY A 271 17.07 -14.39 -13.00
CA GLY A 271 18.34 -13.67 -12.92
C GLY A 271 19.55 -14.48 -13.39
N LYS A 272 19.41 -15.80 -13.62
CA LYS A 272 20.44 -16.71 -14.13
C LYS A 272 20.04 -17.33 -15.46
N TYR A 273 18.79 -17.70 -15.62
CA TYR A 273 18.25 -18.33 -16.80
C TYR A 273 17.04 -17.57 -17.33
N ILE A 274 17.00 -17.41 -18.65
CA ILE A 274 15.79 -17.01 -19.35
C ILE A 274 15.16 -18.29 -19.89
N VAL A 275 13.88 -18.50 -19.59
CA VAL A 275 13.14 -19.67 -20.09
C VAL A 275 11.88 -19.23 -20.81
N CYS A 276 11.70 -19.73 -22.02
CA CYS A 276 10.51 -19.49 -22.80
C CYS A 276 10.04 -20.80 -23.45
N SER A 277 8.73 -20.98 -23.52
CA SER A 277 8.15 -22.08 -24.28
C SER A 277 7.86 -21.66 -25.71
N SER A 278 7.99 -22.61 -26.62
CA SER A 278 7.74 -22.45 -28.04
C SER A 278 6.87 -23.62 -28.53
N ALA A 279 6.36 -23.54 -29.75
CA ALA A 279 5.61 -24.63 -30.38
C ALA A 279 6.37 -25.98 -30.39
N LEU A 280 7.70 -25.95 -30.37
CA LEU A 280 8.57 -27.13 -30.44
C LEU A 280 9.06 -27.67 -29.08
N GLY A 281 8.87 -26.90 -27.99
CA GLY A 281 9.37 -27.27 -26.68
C GLY A 281 9.84 -26.09 -25.84
N LEU A 282 10.57 -26.39 -24.76
CA LEU A 282 11.15 -25.40 -23.86
C LEU A 282 12.57 -25.04 -24.27
N TYR A 283 12.85 -23.74 -24.26
CA TYR A 283 14.17 -23.19 -24.51
C TYR A 283 14.66 -22.48 -23.26
N GLN A 284 15.87 -22.85 -22.84
CA GLN A 284 16.56 -22.27 -21.71
C GLN A 284 17.85 -21.62 -22.21
N TRP A 285 17.94 -20.30 -22.01
CA TRP A 285 19.14 -19.52 -22.28
C TRP A 285 19.88 -19.24 -20.99
N ASP A 286 21.21 -19.33 -21.05
CA ASP A 286 22.06 -18.78 -20.01
C ASP A 286 22.02 -17.26 -20.09
N PHE A 287 21.79 -16.58 -18.97
CA PHE A 287 21.80 -15.13 -18.96
C PHE A 287 23.23 -14.55 -19.05
N ALA A 288 24.24 -15.29 -18.59
CA ALA A 288 25.61 -14.78 -18.60
C ALA A 288 26.22 -14.78 -20.01
N SER A 289 26.04 -15.87 -20.76
CA SER A 289 26.56 -16.05 -22.13
C SER A 289 25.56 -15.69 -23.24
N TYR A 290 24.26 -15.68 -22.94
CA TYR A 290 23.15 -15.57 -23.92
C TYR A 290 23.01 -16.76 -24.88
N ASP A 291 23.73 -17.84 -24.63
CA ASP A 291 23.66 -19.05 -25.43
C ASP A 291 22.51 -19.95 -24.95
N ILE A 292 21.97 -20.74 -25.89
CA ILE A 292 20.97 -21.76 -25.56
C ILE A 292 21.68 -22.88 -24.80
N LEU A 293 21.37 -23.03 -23.51
CA LEU A 293 21.90 -24.12 -22.69
C LEU A 293 21.18 -25.43 -22.95
N ARG A 294 19.84 -25.36 -23.05
CA ARG A 294 18.99 -26.54 -23.10
C ARG A 294 17.79 -26.33 -23.99
N VAL A 295 17.48 -27.34 -24.80
CA VAL A 295 16.27 -27.42 -25.62
C VAL A 295 15.56 -28.71 -25.26
N ILE A 296 14.51 -28.60 -24.45
CA ILE A 296 13.69 -29.75 -24.08
C ILE A 296 12.58 -29.86 -25.10
N LYS A 297 12.73 -30.82 -26.02
CA LYS A 297 11.72 -31.09 -27.06
C LYS A 297 10.58 -31.90 -26.46
N THR A 298 9.34 -31.45 -26.68
CA THR A 298 8.13 -32.16 -26.27
C THR A 298 7.36 -32.62 -27.51
N PRO A 299 7.82 -33.65 -28.24
CA PRO A 299 7.26 -34.02 -29.53
C PRO A 299 5.82 -34.52 -29.45
N GLU A 300 5.38 -35.03 -28.29
CA GLU A 300 4.03 -35.58 -28.10
C GLU A 300 2.96 -34.50 -27.87
N ILE A 301 3.35 -33.27 -27.49
CA ILE A 301 2.43 -32.23 -27.04
C ILE A 301 2.87 -30.88 -27.60
N ALA A 302 2.06 -30.35 -28.53
CA ALA A 302 2.30 -29.05 -29.16
C ALA A 302 1.67 -27.91 -28.35
N ASN A 303 2.30 -26.72 -28.40
CA ASN A 303 1.82 -25.46 -27.81
C ASN A 303 1.70 -25.45 -26.27
N LEU A 304 2.72 -25.97 -25.58
CA LEU A 304 2.83 -25.82 -24.13
C LEU A 304 3.19 -24.38 -23.76
N ALA A 305 2.47 -23.80 -22.81
CA ALA A 305 2.78 -22.51 -22.19
C ALA A 305 3.46 -22.73 -20.84
N LEU A 306 4.49 -21.93 -20.55
CA LEU A 306 5.20 -21.96 -19.27
C LEU A 306 4.38 -21.26 -18.17
N LEU A 307 4.07 -21.94 -17.07
CA LEU A 307 3.41 -21.34 -15.90
C LEU A 307 4.41 -21.02 -14.78
N GLY A 308 5.39 -21.88 -14.56
CA GLY A 308 6.47 -21.70 -13.59
C GLY A 308 7.69 -22.55 -13.95
N PHE A 309 8.87 -22.14 -13.51
CA PHE A 309 10.12 -22.84 -13.74
C PHE A 309 10.98 -22.75 -12.48
N GLY A 310 11.57 -23.86 -12.06
CA GLY A 310 12.54 -23.92 -10.96
C GLY A 310 13.75 -24.77 -11.32
N ASP A 311 14.55 -25.13 -10.31
CA ASP A 311 15.76 -25.92 -10.51
C ASP A 311 15.49 -27.40 -10.82
N ILE A 312 14.39 -27.97 -10.29
CA ILE A 312 14.07 -29.40 -10.40
C ILE A 312 12.84 -29.63 -11.27
N PHE A 313 11.81 -28.81 -11.14
CA PHE A 313 10.55 -28.98 -11.84
C PHE A 313 10.21 -27.78 -12.73
N ALA A 314 9.52 -28.06 -13.83
CA ALA A 314 8.85 -27.05 -14.63
C ALA A 314 7.35 -27.32 -14.70
N LEU A 315 6.57 -26.25 -14.56
CA LEU A 315 5.12 -26.29 -14.64
C LEU A 315 4.67 -25.74 -15.99
N LEU A 316 4.08 -26.61 -16.80
CA LEU A 316 3.62 -26.32 -18.16
C LEU A 316 2.12 -26.55 -18.24
N PHE A 317 1.45 -25.89 -19.19
CA PHE A 317 0.05 -26.16 -19.44
C PHE A 317 -0.29 -26.03 -20.91
N ASP A 318 -1.30 -26.78 -21.34
CA ASP A 318 -2.01 -26.55 -22.59
C ASP A 318 -3.47 -26.15 -22.30
N ASN A 319 -4.33 -26.18 -23.31
CA ASN A 319 -5.74 -25.82 -23.15
C ASN A 319 -6.58 -26.81 -22.33
N ARG A 320 -6.04 -27.98 -21.96
CA ARG A 320 -6.76 -29.12 -21.37
C ARG A 320 -6.06 -29.70 -20.16
N TYR A 321 -4.74 -29.56 -20.05
CA TYR A 321 -3.95 -30.21 -19.02
C TYR A 321 -2.85 -29.29 -18.48
N LEU A 322 -2.59 -29.43 -17.20
CA LEU A 322 -1.39 -28.98 -16.52
C LEU A 322 -0.40 -30.14 -16.49
N TYR A 323 0.88 -29.82 -16.66
CA TYR A 323 1.97 -30.75 -16.82
C TYR A 323 3.08 -30.38 -15.84
N ILE A 324 3.57 -31.38 -15.12
CA ILE A 324 4.76 -31.24 -14.29
C ILE A 324 5.87 -32.05 -14.94
N MET A 325 6.96 -31.37 -15.28
CA MET A 325 8.14 -31.97 -15.91
C MET A 325 9.30 -31.96 -14.93
N ASP A 326 10.02 -33.09 -14.83
CA ASP A 326 11.32 -33.13 -14.15
C ASP A 326 12.39 -32.61 -15.12
N LEU A 327 13.10 -31.56 -14.71
CA LEU A 327 14.14 -30.93 -15.52
C LEU A 327 15.45 -31.73 -15.50
N ARG A 328 15.62 -32.70 -14.60
CA ARG A 328 16.83 -33.55 -14.55
C ARG A 328 16.75 -34.71 -15.54
N THR A 329 15.56 -35.31 -15.66
CA THR A 329 15.32 -36.45 -16.56
C THR A 329 14.65 -36.03 -17.87
N GLU A 330 14.20 -34.76 -17.98
CA GLU A 330 13.47 -34.21 -19.12
C GLU A 330 12.17 -34.96 -19.44
N SER A 331 11.62 -35.68 -18.45
CA SER A 331 10.42 -36.49 -18.58
C SER A 331 9.23 -35.83 -17.92
N LEU A 332 8.05 -35.99 -18.52
CA LEU A 332 6.79 -35.59 -17.91
C LEU A 332 6.45 -36.53 -16.73
N ILE A 333 6.33 -35.96 -15.52
CA ILE A 333 5.98 -36.72 -14.31
C ILE A 333 4.46 -36.90 -14.22
N SER A 334 3.71 -35.82 -14.41
CA SER A 334 2.26 -35.86 -14.22
C SER A 334 1.52 -34.98 -15.22
N ARG A 335 0.29 -35.42 -15.51
CA ARG A 335 -0.71 -34.68 -16.28
C ARG A 335 -1.97 -34.52 -15.43
N TRP A 336 -2.43 -33.30 -15.28
CA TRP A 336 -3.61 -32.96 -14.49
C TRP A 336 -4.65 -32.32 -15.40
N PRO A 337 -5.88 -32.85 -15.48
CA PRO A 337 -6.92 -32.25 -16.31
C PRO A 337 -7.29 -30.88 -15.74
N LEU A 338 -7.26 -29.87 -16.61
CA LEU A 338 -7.73 -28.53 -16.28
C LEU A 338 -9.26 -28.49 -16.46
N PRO A 339 -9.99 -27.82 -15.55
CA PRO A 339 -11.43 -27.67 -15.69
C PRO A 339 -11.75 -26.71 -16.85
N GLU A 340 -12.96 -26.76 -17.40
CA GLU A 340 -13.35 -25.86 -18.49
C GLU A 340 -13.29 -24.39 -18.04
N TYR A 341 -12.29 -23.65 -18.51
CA TYR A 341 -12.06 -22.26 -18.13
C TYR A 341 -12.44 -21.30 -19.26
N ARG A 342 -12.66 -20.02 -18.92
CA ARG A 342 -12.99 -19.00 -19.92
C ARG A 342 -11.80 -18.82 -20.85
N LYS A 343 -11.95 -19.24 -22.11
CA LYS A 343 -10.94 -19.05 -23.17
C LYS A 343 -10.77 -17.56 -23.49
N SER A 344 -10.03 -16.84 -22.67
CA SER A 344 -9.23 -15.72 -23.17
C SER A 344 -8.30 -16.31 -24.22
N LYS A 345 -8.23 -15.72 -25.42
CA LYS A 345 -7.43 -16.24 -26.56
C LYS A 345 -5.95 -16.51 -26.22
N ARG A 346 -5.44 -16.16 -25.02
CA ARG A 346 -4.02 -16.17 -24.65
C ARG A 346 -3.71 -16.63 -23.21
N GLY A 347 -4.60 -17.40 -22.55
CA GLY A 347 -4.25 -18.08 -21.27
C GLY A 347 -4.08 -17.16 -20.04
N SER A 348 -4.76 -16.02 -20.03
CA SER A 348 -4.75 -15.02 -18.95
C SER A 348 -5.60 -15.39 -17.72
N SER A 349 -6.01 -16.66 -17.60
CA SER A 349 -6.82 -17.16 -16.49
C SER A 349 -6.01 -17.87 -15.41
N PHE A 350 -4.73 -18.18 -15.66
CA PHE A 350 -3.91 -19.04 -14.78
C PHE A 350 -2.83 -18.26 -14.04
N LEU A 351 -2.80 -18.42 -12.71
CA LEU A 351 -1.76 -17.94 -11.83
C LEU A 351 -1.09 -19.14 -11.16
N ALA A 352 0.25 -19.23 -11.24
CA ALA A 352 1.00 -20.15 -10.38
C ALA A 352 1.01 -19.57 -8.98
N GLY A 353 0.81 -20.40 -7.95
CA GLY A 353 0.98 -19.97 -6.56
C GLY A 353 2.46 -19.83 -6.20
N GLU A 354 2.83 -20.14 -4.97
CA GLU A 354 4.23 -20.09 -4.58
C GLU A 354 5.04 -21.10 -5.40
N ALA A 355 6.00 -20.62 -6.18
CA ALA A 355 6.76 -21.45 -7.13
C ALA A 355 8.08 -21.98 -6.52
N SER A 356 8.33 -21.73 -5.24
CA SER A 356 9.56 -22.14 -4.53
C SER A 356 9.79 -23.65 -4.56
N TRP A 357 8.71 -24.44 -4.45
CA TRP A 357 8.76 -25.91 -4.53
C TRP A 357 9.23 -26.45 -5.89
N LEU A 358 9.19 -25.65 -6.96
CA LEU A 358 9.76 -26.05 -8.25
C LEU A 358 11.28 -26.23 -8.17
N ASN A 359 11.94 -25.66 -7.15
CA ASN A 359 13.36 -25.86 -6.88
C ASN A 359 13.64 -27.14 -6.09
N GLY A 360 12.61 -27.78 -5.54
CA GLY A 360 12.70 -29.02 -4.78
C GLY A 360 11.62 -29.14 -3.71
N LEU A 361 11.34 -30.39 -3.34
CA LEU A 361 10.41 -30.74 -2.27
C LEU A 361 11.21 -31.01 -0.99
N ASP A 362 11.15 -30.08 -0.05
CA ASP A 362 11.90 -30.13 1.22
C ASP A 362 11.01 -30.32 2.45
N GLY A 363 9.69 -30.46 2.28
CA GLY A 363 8.71 -30.61 3.35
C GLY A 363 8.24 -29.30 3.99
N HIS A 364 8.83 -28.16 3.59
CA HIS A 364 8.41 -26.83 4.02
C HIS A 364 7.72 -26.06 2.88
N ASN A 365 8.20 -26.22 1.64
CA ASN A 365 7.68 -25.51 0.46
C ASN A 365 6.53 -26.25 -0.25
N ASP A 366 6.19 -27.47 0.17
CA ASP A 366 5.11 -28.31 -0.36
C ASP A 366 3.76 -28.06 0.34
N THR A 367 3.52 -26.80 0.75
CA THR A 367 2.28 -26.37 1.39
C THR A 367 1.70 -25.14 0.66
N GLY A 368 0.38 -24.94 0.75
CA GLY A 368 -0.29 -23.79 0.15
C GLY A 368 -0.74 -23.97 -1.31
N LEU A 369 -0.82 -22.86 -2.05
CA LEU A 369 -1.40 -22.78 -3.40
C LEU A 369 -0.40 -23.24 -4.47
N VAL A 370 -0.79 -24.26 -5.23
CA VAL A 370 -0.05 -24.74 -6.39
C VAL A 370 -0.41 -23.91 -7.62
N PHE A 371 -1.70 -23.78 -7.93
CA PHE A 371 -2.18 -22.90 -8.98
C PHE A 371 -3.63 -22.45 -8.75
N ALA A 372 -3.98 -21.30 -9.31
CA ALA A 372 -5.34 -20.76 -9.34
C ALA A 372 -5.78 -20.46 -10.78
N THR A 373 -7.04 -20.72 -11.09
CA THR A 373 -7.66 -20.28 -12.34
C THR A 373 -9.06 -19.72 -12.15
N SER A 374 -9.41 -18.69 -12.93
CA SER A 374 -10.78 -18.19 -13.01
C SER A 374 -11.61 -19.04 -13.97
N MET A 375 -12.83 -19.37 -13.54
CA MET A 375 -13.79 -20.22 -14.24
C MET A 375 -14.84 -19.39 -15.02
N PRO A 376 -15.53 -19.98 -16.02
CA PRO A 376 -16.51 -19.26 -16.84
C PRO A 376 -17.73 -18.78 -16.07
N ASP A 377 -18.05 -19.44 -14.96
CA ASP A 377 -19.16 -19.13 -14.04
C ASP A 377 -18.79 -18.07 -12.99
N HIS A 378 -17.69 -17.34 -13.20
CA HIS A 378 -17.12 -16.37 -12.26
C HIS A 378 -16.57 -16.95 -10.95
N SER A 379 -16.50 -18.28 -10.82
CA SER A 379 -15.83 -18.93 -9.68
C SER A 379 -14.30 -18.96 -9.86
N ILE A 380 -13.59 -19.26 -8.77
CA ILE A 380 -12.13 -19.44 -8.75
C ILE A 380 -11.84 -20.89 -8.41
N HIS A 381 -11.11 -21.58 -9.28
CA HIS A 381 -10.61 -22.92 -9.04
C HIS A 381 -9.20 -22.84 -8.45
N LEU A 382 -9.03 -23.42 -7.27
CA LEU A 382 -7.76 -23.46 -6.55
C LEU A 382 -7.29 -24.90 -6.45
N VAL A 383 -6.01 -25.12 -6.74
CA VAL A 383 -5.32 -26.37 -6.45
C VAL A 383 -4.31 -26.11 -5.38
N LEU A 384 -4.55 -26.73 -4.23
CA LEU A 384 -3.72 -26.67 -3.04
C LEU A 384 -2.95 -27.98 -2.89
N TRP A 385 -1.82 -27.92 -2.21
CA TRP A 385 -1.17 -29.13 -1.71
C TRP A 385 -2.12 -29.89 -0.78
N LYS A 386 -2.13 -31.22 -0.93
CA LYS A 386 -2.91 -32.08 -0.04
C LYS A 386 -2.12 -32.25 1.26
N GLU A 387 -2.71 -31.85 2.38
CA GLU A 387 -2.15 -32.17 3.69
C GLU A 387 -2.16 -33.69 3.87
N HIS A 388 -0.98 -34.27 4.06
CA HIS A 388 -0.85 -35.65 4.48
C HIS A 388 -0.99 -35.68 6.01
N SER A 389 -2.20 -36.02 6.48
CA SER A 389 -2.49 -36.31 7.89
C SER A 389 -1.81 -37.59 8.37
#